data_AF-A0A6N8U4X9-F1
#
_entry.id   AF-A0A6N8U4X9-F1
#
_cell.length_a   1.000
_cell.length_b   1.000
_cell.length_c   1.000
_cell.angle_alpha   90.00
_cell.angle_beta   90.00
_cell.angle_gamma   90.00
#
_symmetry.space_group_name_H-M   'P 1'
#
loop_
_entity.id
_entity.type
_entity.pdbx_description
1 polymer ?
#
loop_
_entity_poly.entity_id
_entity_poly.type
_entity_poly.pdbx_seq_one_letter_code
_entity_poly.pdbx_strand_id
1 'polypeptide(L)'
;MSVNCMVLLLSSEQGSSYLINRDAGINVCAIVDKLVSIKPFDDQQIKMKCWTLDEYFKFIKLADDFQYKALYSLFYFTGLRRGEAFTLNWNDIDFNKKTLKVTKTITNKLSKQDRKKV
;
A
#
# COMPACT_ATOMS: atom_id res chain seq x y z
N MET A 1 1.22 4.87 14.06
CA MET A 1 0.69 5.69 12.95
C MET A 1 1.53 5.34 11.73
N SER A 2 1.03 4.47 10.84
CA SER A 2 1.81 3.94 9.72
C SER A 2 1.52 4.73 8.45
N VAL A 3 2.53 5.47 8.00
CA VAL A 3 2.58 6.20 6.73
C VAL A 3 2.53 5.19 5.60
N ASN A 4 1.44 5.23 4.82
CA ASN A 4 1.12 4.24 3.80
C ASN A 4 1.82 4.64 2.50
N CYS A 5 2.98 4.01 2.28
CA CYS A 5 3.82 4.21 1.12
C CYS A 5 3.17 3.62 -0.14
N MET A 6 2.89 4.48 -1.11
CA MET A 6 2.41 4.08 -2.42
C MET A 6 3.62 3.95 -3.35
N VAL A 7 4.20 2.75 -3.47
CA VAL A 7 5.18 2.41 -4.51
C VAL A 7 4.94 0.98 -5.02
N LEU A 8 4.46 0.92 -6.27
CA LEU A 8 4.64 -0.08 -7.33
C LEU A 8 4.56 -1.58 -6.98
N LEU A 9 3.44 -2.19 -7.37
CA LEU A 9 3.30 -3.62 -7.68
C LEU A 9 4.09 -3.95 -8.96
N LEU A 10 5.20 -4.68 -8.83
CA LEU A 10 5.69 -5.56 -9.89
C LEU A 10 6.25 -6.85 -9.26
N SER A 11 5.56 -7.95 -9.61
CA SER A 11 6.09 -9.29 -9.88
C SER A 11 6.97 -9.98 -8.81
N SER A 12 6.38 -10.96 -8.12
CA SER A 12 6.86 -12.35 -8.17
C SER A 12 5.85 -13.31 -7.51
N GLU A 13 5.29 -14.20 -8.32
CA GLU A 13 4.73 -15.46 -7.84
C GLU A 13 5.88 -16.36 -7.39
N GLN A 14 5.92 -16.78 -6.12
CA GLN A 14 6.48 -18.07 -5.70
C GLN A 14 5.94 -18.40 -4.30
N GLY A 15 4.81 -19.10 -4.25
CA GLY A 15 4.38 -19.82 -3.05
C GLY A 15 4.83 -21.27 -3.15
N SER A 16 5.82 -21.67 -2.37
CA SER A 16 6.18 -23.09 -2.19
C SER A 16 5.42 -23.64 -0.99
N SER A 17 4.31 -24.35 -1.22
CA SER A 17 3.58 -25.08 -0.18
C SER A 17 4.15 -26.49 -0.05
N TYR A 18 4.87 -26.77 1.04
CA TYR A 18 5.32 -28.12 1.38
C TYR A 18 4.20 -28.88 2.10
N LEU A 19 3.76 -30.00 1.52
CA LEU A 19 2.83 -30.94 2.15
C LEU A 19 3.62 -31.85 3.12
N ILE A 20 3.32 -31.81 4.41
CA ILE A 20 3.88 -32.73 5.42
C ILE A 20 2.90 -33.89 5.67
N ASN A 21 3.31 -35.09 5.24
CA ASN A 21 2.62 -36.36 5.54
C ASN A 21 2.76 -36.72 7.02
N ARG A 22 1.67 -37.17 7.65
CA ARG A 22 1.53 -37.31 9.11
C ARG A 22 1.96 -38.68 9.66
N ASP A 23 2.54 -39.56 8.84
CA ASP A 23 2.70 -40.99 9.18
C ASP A 23 4.15 -41.47 9.32
N ALA A 24 5.15 -40.58 9.33
CA ALA A 24 6.53 -40.97 9.64
C ALA A 24 6.90 -40.42 11.02
N GLY A 25 7.43 -41.28 11.90
CA GLY A 25 7.93 -40.97 13.26
C GLY A 25 9.15 -40.05 13.28
N ILE A 26 9.06 -38.95 12.53
CA ILE A 26 10.07 -37.93 12.35
C ILE A 26 9.83 -36.89 13.44
N ASN A 27 10.85 -36.64 14.26
CA ASN A 27 10.80 -35.55 15.22
C ASN A 27 10.81 -34.22 14.45
N VAL A 28 9.62 -33.64 14.26
CA VAL A 28 9.39 -32.38 13.55
C VAL A 28 10.23 -31.25 14.16
N CYS A 29 10.42 -31.26 15.48
CA CYS A 29 11.21 -30.25 16.19
C CYS A 29 12.66 -30.19 15.68
N ALA A 30 13.32 -31.35 15.52
CA ALA A 30 14.69 -31.41 15.04
C ALA A 30 14.87 -30.91 13.60
N ILE A 31 13.84 -31.07 12.75
CA ILE A 31 13.82 -30.53 11.39
C ILE A 31 13.62 -29.02 11.41
N VAL A 32 12.66 -28.55 12.22
CA VAL A 32 12.40 -27.12 12.38
C VAL A 32 13.66 -26.40 12.87
N ASP A 33 14.37 -26.94 13.86
CA ASP A 33 15.62 -26.34 14.38
C ASP A 33 16.72 -26.24 13.30
N LYS A 34 16.80 -27.23 12.41
CA LYS A 34 17.75 -27.25 11.29
C LYS A 34 17.36 -26.27 10.18
N LEU A 35 16.06 -26.08 9.93
CA LEU A 35 15.53 -25.10 9.00
C LEU A 35 15.63 -23.66 9.53
N VAL A 36 15.52 -23.47 10.85
CA VAL A 36 15.70 -22.17 11.52
C VAL A 36 17.18 -21.76 11.55
N SER A 37 18.10 -22.71 11.43
CA SER A 37 19.55 -22.44 11.31
C SER A 37 20.00 -21.97 9.92
N ILE A 38 19.10 -21.94 8.92
CA ILE A 38 19.36 -21.25 7.65
C ILE A 38 19.43 -19.76 8.00
N LYS A 39 20.57 -19.12 7.72
CA LYS A 39 20.84 -17.71 8.08
C LYS A 39 19.57 -16.86 7.90
N PRO A 40 19.21 -16.02 8.89
CA PRO A 40 18.03 -15.17 8.78
C PRO A 40 18.09 -14.47 7.43
N PHE A 41 16.99 -14.56 6.68
CA PHE A 41 16.80 -13.85 5.42
C PHE A 41 17.36 -12.44 5.61
N ASP A 42 18.35 -12.06 4.81
CA ASP A 42 19.01 -10.77 4.93
C ASP A 42 17.91 -9.71 4.77
N ASP A 43 17.46 -9.19 5.91
CA ASP A 43 16.42 -8.19 6.01
C ASP A 43 17.11 -6.88 5.64
N GLN A 44 17.52 -6.79 4.37
CA GLN A 44 17.78 -5.55 3.68
C GLN A 44 16.44 -4.81 3.74
N GLN A 45 16.19 -4.14 4.87
CA GLN A 45 14.98 -3.39 5.13
C GLN A 45 14.68 -2.60 3.88
N ILE A 46 13.63 -3.01 3.14
CA ILE A 46 13.29 -2.40 1.87
C ILE A 46 12.94 -0.94 2.19
N LYS A 47 13.94 -0.07 2.07
CA LYS A 47 13.81 1.31 2.48
C LYS A 47 12.97 1.99 1.42
N MET A 48 11.72 2.23 1.78
CA MET A 48 10.77 2.92 0.92
C MET A 48 11.36 4.27 0.50
N LYS A 49 11.55 4.44 -0.82
CA LYS A 49 12.07 5.69 -1.38
C LYS A 49 10.94 6.71 -1.39
N CYS A 50 11.11 7.76 -0.59
CA CYS A 50 10.21 8.91 -0.56
C CYS A 50 10.82 10.06 -1.35
N TRP A 51 9.97 10.89 -1.96
CA TRP A 51 10.42 12.10 -2.63
C TRP A 51 10.83 13.17 -1.62
N THR A 52 11.97 13.80 -1.90
CA THR A 52 12.35 15.07 -1.30
C THR A 52 11.46 16.21 -1.82
N LEU A 53 11.43 17.32 -1.09
CA LEU A 53 10.64 18.50 -1.47
C LEU A 53 11.10 19.08 -2.82
N ASP A 54 12.40 19.07 -3.10
CA ASP A 54 12.95 19.52 -4.37
C ASP A 54 12.55 18.62 -5.55
N GLU A 55 12.52 17.29 -5.34
CA GLU A 55 12.05 16.33 -6.34
C GLU A 55 10.56 16.51 -6.63
N TYR A 56 9.76 16.75 -5.58
CA TYR A 56 8.34 17.06 -5.75
C TYR A 56 8.12 18.32 -6.59
N PHE A 57 8.86 19.41 -6.33
CA PHE A 57 8.74 20.64 -7.12
C PHE A 57 9.23 20.48 -8.56
N LYS A 58 10.19 19.58 -8.83
CA LYS A 58 10.55 19.21 -10.21
C LYS A 58 9.42 18.45 -10.89
N PHE A 59 8.79 17.51 -10.19
CA PHE A 59 7.67 16.73 -10.71
C PHE A 59 6.44 17.59 -11.02
N ILE A 60 6.01 18.45 -10.09
CA ILE A 60 4.76 19.20 -10.24
C ILE A 60 4.81 20.22 -11.39
N LYS A 61 6.02 20.64 -11.80
CA LYS A 61 6.24 21.50 -12.97
C LYS A 61 5.95 20.78 -14.30
N LEU A 62 6.02 19.44 -14.31
CA LEU A 62 5.75 18.61 -15.50
C LEU A 62 4.26 18.27 -15.64
N ALA A 63 3.46 18.43 -14.58
CA ALA A 63 2.02 18.35 -14.72
C ALA A 63 1.56 19.60 -15.49
N ASP A 64 0.79 19.44 -16.57
CA ASP A 64 0.27 20.59 -17.32
C ASP A 64 -1.12 21.00 -16.83
N ASP A 65 -2.00 20.02 -16.56
CA ASP A 65 -3.36 20.26 -16.09
C ASP A 65 -3.39 20.76 -14.64
N PHE A 66 -4.13 21.84 -14.40
CA PHE A 66 -4.40 22.39 -13.08
C PHE A 66 -5.03 21.35 -12.13
N GLN A 67 -5.92 20.50 -12.64
CA GLN A 67 -6.58 19.46 -11.84
C GLN A 67 -5.57 18.45 -11.30
N TYR A 68 -4.63 18.00 -12.14
CA TYR A 68 -3.57 17.10 -11.71
C TYR A 68 -2.60 17.78 -10.76
N LYS A 69 -2.26 19.06 -10.99
CA LYS A 69 -1.43 19.83 -10.03
C LYS A 69 -2.08 19.90 -8.65
N ALA A 70 -3.37 20.21 -8.59
CA ALA A 70 -4.11 20.28 -7.34
C ALA A 70 -4.15 18.91 -6.65
N LEU A 71 -4.45 17.84 -7.39
CA LEU A 71 -4.53 16.48 -6.86
C LEU A 71 -3.19 15.98 -6.30
N TYR A 72 -2.09 16.13 -7.06
CA TYR A 72 -0.78 15.69 -6.61
C TYR A 72 -0.24 16.54 -5.44
N SER A 73 -0.56 17.83 -5.42
CA SER A 73 -0.27 18.68 -4.26
C SER A 73 -1.00 18.21 -3.02
N LEU A 74 -2.28 17.86 -3.17
CA LEU A 74 -3.07 17.33 -2.07
C LEU A 74 -2.47 16.04 -1.54
N PHE A 75 -2.12 15.08 -2.42
CA PHE A 75 -1.46 13.83 -2.00
C PHE A 75 -0.14 14.07 -1.27
N TYR A 76 0.70 14.97 -1.78
CA TYR A 76 2.01 15.23 -1.19
C TYR A 76 1.91 15.89 0.20
N PHE A 77 1.05 16.90 0.34
CA PHE A 77 0.96 17.67 1.58
C PHE A 77 0.08 17.04 2.66
N THR A 78 -0.98 16.32 2.28
CA THR A 78 -1.92 15.74 3.25
C THR A 78 -1.74 14.24 3.44
N GLY A 79 -0.99 13.56 2.56
CA GLY A 79 -0.81 12.10 2.63
C GLY A 79 -2.10 11.31 2.37
N LEU A 80 -3.06 11.91 1.66
CA LEU A 80 -4.32 11.27 1.31
C LEU A 80 -4.07 10.01 0.48
N ARG A 81 -4.82 8.94 0.77
CA ARG A 81 -4.84 7.77 -0.11
C ARG A 81 -5.66 8.07 -1.34
N ARG A 82 -5.29 7.46 -2.47
CA ARG A 82 -6.01 7.59 -3.74
C ARG A 82 -7.53 7.36 -3.59
N GLY A 83 -7.92 6.31 -2.86
CA GLY A 83 -9.34 5.97 -2.64
C GLY A 83 -10.11 6.97 -1.77
N GLU A 84 -9.42 7.74 -0.93
CA GLU A 84 -10.00 8.79 -0.07
C GLU A 84 -10.24 10.06 -0.90
N ALA A 85 -9.27 10.47 -1.71
CA ALA A 85 -9.39 11.65 -2.56
C ALA A 85 -10.48 11.51 -3.63
N PHE A 86 -10.67 10.31 -4.19
CA PHE A 86 -11.74 10.08 -5.17
C PHE A 86 -13.16 10.20 -4.59
N THR A 87 -13.31 10.09 -3.26
CA THR A 87 -14.62 10.23 -2.58
C THR A 87 -14.80 11.57 -1.88
N LEU A 88 -13.86 12.49 -2.08
CA LEU A 88 -13.91 13.80 -1.45
C LEU A 88 -15.04 14.64 -2.05
N ASN A 89 -15.89 15.21 -1.20
CA ASN A 89 -16.92 16.16 -1.63
C ASN A 89 -16.54 17.60 -1.27
N TRP A 90 -17.13 18.58 -1.96
CA TRP A 90 -16.93 19.99 -1.65
C TRP A 90 -17.30 20.36 -0.21
N ASN A 91 -18.28 19.68 0.39
CA ASN A 91 -18.69 19.87 1.78
C ASN A 91 -17.65 19.39 2.80
N ASP A 92 -16.67 18.58 2.38
CA ASP A 92 -15.60 18.09 3.24
C ASP A 92 -14.42 19.08 3.35
N ILE A 93 -14.43 20.17 2.55
CA ILE A 93 -13.37 21.17 2.50
C ILE A 93 -13.83 22.44 3.23
N ASP A 94 -13.15 22.80 4.31
CA ASP A 94 -13.35 24.08 4.99
C ASP A 94 -12.16 25.00 4.71
N PHE A 95 -12.34 25.93 3.77
CA PHE A 95 -11.32 26.89 3.38
C PHE A 95 -11.01 27.93 4.46
N ASN A 96 -11.96 28.22 5.36
CA ASN A 96 -11.75 29.18 6.44
C ASN A 96 -10.83 28.58 7.52
N LYS A 97 -11.08 27.32 7.87
CA LYS A 97 -10.28 26.58 8.86
C LYS A 97 -9.05 25.90 8.25
N LYS A 98 -8.92 25.90 6.92
CA LYS A 98 -7.87 25.18 6.17
C LYS A 98 -7.82 23.70 6.54
N THR A 99 -8.98 23.09 6.72
CA THR A 99 -9.11 21.69 7.12
C THR A 99 -9.81 20.88 6.05
N LEU A 100 -9.36 19.63 5.90
CA LEU A 100 -9.95 18.64 5.02
C LEU A 100 -10.50 17.48 5.84
N LYS A 101 -11.77 17.12 5.64
CA LYS A 101 -12.41 16.00 6.34
C LYS A 101 -12.48 14.76 5.45
N VAL A 102 -11.83 13.68 5.85
CA VAL A 102 -11.89 12.40 5.12
C VAL A 102 -12.93 11.50 5.77
N THR A 103 -14.08 11.36 5.12
CA THR A 103 -15.20 10.58 5.68
C THR A 103 -15.33 9.18 5.06
N LYS A 104 -14.88 9.00 3.81
CA LYS A 104 -15.12 7.79 3.02
C LYS A 104 -13.86 7.37 2.24
N THR A 105 -13.82 6.10 1.81
CA THR A 105 -12.79 5.61 0.91
C THR A 105 -13.37 4.53 -0.01
N ILE A 106 -12.92 4.48 -1.27
CA ILE A 106 -13.28 3.40 -2.20
C ILE A 106 -12.46 2.16 -1.86
N THR A 107 -13.14 1.01 -1.73
CA THR A 107 -12.48 -0.29 -1.55
C THR A 107 -12.88 -1.23 -2.69
N ASN A 108 -11.94 -2.02 -3.19
CA ASN A 108 -12.19 -3.00 -4.27
C ASN A 108 -12.83 -4.30 -3.78
N LYS A 109 -13.45 -4.31 -2.59
CA LYS A 109 -14.16 -5.49 -2.11
C LYS A 109 -15.46 -5.60 -2.91
N LEU A 110 -15.47 -6.49 -3.90
CA LEU A 110 -16.72 -7.02 -4.46
C LEU A 110 -17.56 -7.51 -3.30
N SER A 111 -18.76 -6.96 -3.14
CA SER A 111 -19.69 -7.52 -2.19
C SER A 111 -19.97 -8.96 -2.63
N LYS A 112 -20.18 -9.91 -1.71
CA LYS A 112 -20.52 -11.30 -2.09
C LYS A 112 -21.76 -11.36 -3.01
N GLN A 113 -22.57 -10.30 -3.04
CA GLN A 113 -23.75 -10.14 -3.89
C GLN A 113 -23.40 -9.95 -5.38
N ASP A 114 -22.22 -9.40 -5.71
CA ASP A 114 -21.82 -9.16 -7.11
C ASP A 114 -21.31 -10.43 -7.82
N ARG A 115 -20.91 -11.46 -7.06
CA ARG A 115 -20.40 -12.73 -7.61
C ARG A 115 -21.49 -13.70 -8.10
N LYS A 116 -22.78 -13.39 -7.90
CA LYS A 116 -23.91 -14.24 -8.34
C LYS A 116 -24.54 -13.84 -9.68
N LYS A 117 -23.92 -12.91 -10.42
CA LYS A 117 -24.35 -12.52 -11.77
C LYS A 117 -23.24 -12.80 -12.79
N VAL A 118 -22.87 -14.06 -12.96
CA VAL A 118 -22.22 -14.57 -14.18
C VAL A 118 -22.79 -15.95 -14.44
#